data_AF-A0A506XXG7-F1
#
_entry.id   AF-A0A506XXG7-F1
#
_cell.length_a   1.000
_cell.length_b   1.000
_cell.length_c   1.000
_cell.angle_alpha   90.00
_cell.angle_beta   90.00
_cell.angle_gamma   90.00
#
_symmetry.space_group_name_H-M   'P 1'
#
loop_
_entity.id
_entity.type
_entity.pdbx_description
1 polymer ?
#
loop_
_entity_poly.entity_id
_entity_poly.type
_entity_poly.pdbx_seq_one_letter_code
_entity_poly.pdbx_strand_id
1 'polypeptide(L)'
;GFQSIHESDLQLIPDVSTAFVDPFRTERTLVIVFDIYNPRNGEIYSRDPRQVAKKAEKYLESTGIADTAYFAPEAEFFIFDDVRFEVKQNKSFYEVDSSEAAWNSGRVEEGGNLANKT
;
A
#
# COMPACT_ATOMS: atom_id res chain seq x y z
N GLY A 1 0.17 5.51 -16.79
CA GLY A 1 0.99 6.54 -16.10
C GLY A 1 0.09 7.59 -15.51
N PHE A 2 0.54 8.29 -14.47
CA PHE A 2 -0.28 9.30 -13.77
C PHE A 2 -0.73 10.42 -14.72
N GLN A 3 0.20 11.06 -15.45
CA GLN A 3 -0.13 12.15 -16.36
C GLN A 3 0.59 12.03 -17.71
N SER A 4 0.05 12.68 -18.74
CA SER A 4 0.67 12.80 -20.06
C SER A 4 1.97 13.61 -19.98
N ILE A 5 2.92 13.30 -20.87
CA ILE A 5 4.27 13.91 -20.85
C ILE A 5 4.23 15.45 -20.86
N HIS A 6 3.30 16.05 -21.61
CA HIS A 6 3.18 17.51 -21.71
C HIS A 6 2.61 18.20 -20.46
N GLU A 7 2.10 17.41 -19.50
CA GLU A 7 1.56 17.87 -18.22
C GLU A 7 2.28 17.17 -17.04
N SER A 8 3.52 16.72 -17.24
CA SER A 8 4.25 15.89 -16.25
C SER A 8 4.53 16.58 -14.91
N ASP A 9 4.58 17.90 -14.89
CA ASP A 9 4.92 18.67 -13.69
C ASP A 9 3.75 18.66 -12.70
N LEU A 10 3.98 18.07 -11.53
CA LEU A 10 3.05 18.02 -10.42
C LEU A 10 3.73 18.56 -9.15
N GLN A 11 2.92 19.11 -8.25
CA GLN A 11 3.39 19.64 -6.98
C GLN A 11 2.89 18.77 -5.83
N LEU A 12 3.79 18.44 -4.90
CA LEU A 12 3.46 17.77 -3.65
C LEU A 12 3.30 18.82 -2.55
N ILE A 13 2.16 18.82 -1.88
CA ILE A 13 1.87 19.68 -0.73
C ILE A 13 1.81 18.81 0.53
N PRO A 14 2.68 19.01 1.53
CA PRO A 14 2.74 18.16 2.72
C PRO A 14 1.55 18.40 3.64
N ASP A 15 0.98 17.32 4.16
CA ASP A 15 0.05 17.35 5.28
C ASP A 15 0.80 17.04 6.59
N VAL A 16 1.25 18.10 7.27
CA VAL A 16 2.09 18.00 8.47
C VAL A 16 1.41 17.27 9.64
N SER A 17 0.09 17.13 9.63
CA SER A 17 -0.66 16.37 10.65
C SER A 17 -0.38 14.87 10.60
N THR A 18 0.14 14.37 9.47
CA THR A 18 0.43 12.95 9.23
C THR A 18 1.86 12.56 9.59
N ALA A 19 2.66 13.49 10.08
CA ALA A 19 4.10 13.31 10.24
C ALA A 19 4.45 12.31 11.36
N PHE A 20 5.33 11.35 11.08
CA PHE A 20 5.92 10.45 12.08
C PHE A 20 7.36 10.04 11.72
N VAL A 21 8.16 9.65 12.71
CA VAL A 21 9.55 9.21 12.49
C VAL A 21 9.57 7.74 12.07
N ASP A 22 10.26 7.43 10.97
CA ASP A 22 10.43 6.07 10.47
C ASP A 22 11.22 5.21 11.48
N PRO A 23 10.68 4.06 11.96
CA PRO A 23 11.34 3.24 12.96
C PRO A 23 12.38 2.25 12.38
N PHE A 24 12.46 2.11 11.04
CA PHE A 24 13.28 1.11 10.37
C PHE A 24 14.51 1.72 9.65
N ARG A 25 14.49 3.01 9.36
CA ARG A 25 15.61 3.73 8.74
C ARG A 25 16.78 3.88 9.73
N THR A 26 18.01 3.62 9.27
CA THR A 26 19.24 3.89 10.04
C THR A 26 19.37 5.36 10.41
N GLU A 27 19.17 6.25 9.43
CA GLU A 27 19.17 7.69 9.63
C GLU A 27 17.78 8.19 10.01
N ARG A 28 17.69 9.08 11.01
CA ARG A 28 16.42 9.66 11.45
C ARG A 28 15.70 10.32 10.28
N THR A 29 14.59 9.71 9.88
CA THR A 29 13.82 10.12 8.70
C THR A 29 12.38 10.43 9.12
N LEU A 30 11.84 11.56 8.68
CA LEU A 30 10.45 11.93 8.90
C LEU A 30 9.60 11.51 7.70
N VAL A 31 8.56 10.72 7.94
CA VAL A 31 7.55 10.34 6.95
C VAL A 31 6.39 11.31 7.04
N ILE A 32 5.94 11.83 5.89
CA ILE A 32 4.79 12.74 5.77
C ILE A 32 3.98 12.30 4.55
N VAL A 33 2.65 12.35 4.64
CA VAL A 33 1.74 12.15 3.51
C VAL A 33 1.53 13.47 2.78
N PHE A 34 1.47 13.42 1.45
CA PHE A 34 1.30 14.59 0.59
C PHE A 34 0.02 14.49 -0.22
N ASP A 35 -0.55 15.64 -0.53
CA ASP A 35 -1.57 15.79 -1.56
C ASP A 35 -0.90 16.27 -2.86
N ILE A 36 -1.50 15.93 -4.00
CA ILE A 36 -0.98 16.30 -5.32
C ILE A 36 -1.79 17.45 -5.91
N TYR A 37 -1.08 18.47 -6.41
CA TYR A 37 -1.63 19.66 -7.04
C TYR A 37 -1.02 19.91 -8.42
N ASN A 38 -1.78 20.57 -9.28
CA ASN A 38 -1.24 21.14 -10.51
C ASN A 38 -0.50 22.45 -10.16
N PRO A 39 0.81 22.55 -10.43
CA PRO A 39 1.62 23.71 -10.04
C PRO A 39 1.25 24.98 -10.80
N ARG A 40 0.60 24.86 -11.97
CA ARG A 40 0.31 26.00 -12.85
C ARG A 40 -0.94 26.77 -12.42
N ASN A 41 -1.95 26.06 -11.94
CA ASN A 41 -3.24 26.65 -11.56
C ASN A 41 -3.62 26.42 -10.09
N GLY A 42 -2.84 25.64 -9.34
CA GLY A 42 -3.11 25.32 -7.93
C GLY A 42 -4.31 24.40 -7.74
N GLU A 43 -4.83 23.79 -8.79
CA GLU A 43 -5.97 22.87 -8.68
C GLU A 43 -5.53 21.51 -8.15
N ILE A 44 -6.46 20.88 -7.43
CA ILE A 44 -6.30 19.52 -6.93
C ILE A 44 -6.15 18.55 -8.11
N TYR A 45 -5.15 17.68 -8.03
CA TYR A 45 -4.97 16.64 -9.02
C TYR A 45 -6.09 15.58 -8.90
N SER A 46 -6.86 15.41 -9.96
CA SER A 46 -8.09 14.59 -9.94
C SER A 46 -7.86 13.10 -9.74
N ARG A 47 -6.65 12.59 -10.01
CA ARG A 47 -6.28 11.18 -9.84
C ARG A 47 -5.53 10.90 -8.54
N ASP A 48 -5.43 11.89 -7.65
CA ASP A 48 -4.94 11.67 -6.29
C ASP A 48 -6.03 10.98 -5.45
N PRO A 49 -5.84 9.71 -5.04
CA PRO A 49 -6.86 8.98 -4.27
C PRO A 49 -7.14 9.62 -2.90
N ARG A 50 -6.16 10.29 -2.27
CA ARG A 50 -6.37 10.96 -0.98
C ARG A 50 -7.31 12.16 -1.13
N GLN A 51 -7.18 12.90 -2.23
CA GLN A 51 -8.07 13.99 -2.56
C GLN A 51 -9.48 13.51 -2.91
N VAL A 52 -9.62 12.33 -3.53
CA VAL A 52 -10.93 11.69 -3.75
C VAL A 52 -11.60 11.38 -2.40
N ALA A 53 -10.87 10.82 -1.44
CA ALA A 53 -11.38 10.55 -0.10
C ALA A 53 -11.82 11.84 0.62
N LYS A 54 -10.98 12.89 0.63
CA LYS A 54 -11.32 14.20 1.20
C LYS A 54 -12.56 14.84 0.57
N LYS A 55 -12.75 14.68 -0.75
CA LYS A 55 -13.96 15.14 -1.45
C LYS A 55 -15.19 14.35 -1.02
N ALA A 56 -15.07 13.03 -0.84
CA ALA A 56 -16.17 12.20 -0.36
C ALA A 56 -16.60 12.56 1.07
N GLU A 57 -15.65 12.80 1.97
CA GLU A 57 -15.94 13.27 3.34
C GLU A 57 -16.65 14.64 3.34
N LYS A 58 -16.13 15.61 2.59
CA LYS A 58 -16.78 16.93 2.45
C LYS A 58 -18.16 16.85 1.81
N TYR A 59 -18.33 15.93 0.85
CA TYR A 59 -19.62 15.73 0.22
C TYR A 59 -20.63 15.18 1.22
N LEU A 60 -20.26 14.17 2.03
CA LEU A 60 -21.12 13.63 3.09
C LEU A 60 -21.60 14.74 4.03
N GLU A 61 -20.69 15.56 4.55
CA GLU A 61 -21.02 16.72 5.39
C GLU A 61 -21.99 17.69 4.68
N SER A 62 -21.74 17.99 3.40
CA SER A 62 -22.58 18.91 2.61
C SER A 62 -24.02 18.42 2.39
N THR A 63 -24.28 17.10 2.50
CA THR A 63 -25.63 16.55 2.38
C THR A 63 -26.49 16.84 3.61
N GLY A 64 -25.88 17.17 4.75
CA GLY A 64 -26.56 17.32 6.04
C GLY A 64 -27.07 16.00 6.64
N ILE A 65 -26.70 14.85 6.07
CA ILE A 65 -27.13 13.52 6.55
C ILE A 65 -26.28 13.06 7.73
N ALA A 66 -24.97 13.29 7.68
CA ALA A 66 -24.02 12.91 8.72
C ALA A 66 -22.75 13.77 8.65
N ASP A 67 -22.05 13.85 9.78
CA ASP A 67 -20.81 14.64 9.90
C ASP A 67 -19.54 13.79 9.73
N THR A 68 -19.62 12.47 10.00
CA THR A 68 -18.43 11.59 10.02
C THR A 68 -18.81 10.18 9.62
N ALA A 69 -17.97 9.56 8.78
CA ALA A 69 -18.03 8.14 8.45
C ALA A 69 -16.81 7.40 9.02
N TYR A 70 -17.05 6.39 9.86
CA TYR A 70 -15.98 5.56 10.43
C TYR A 70 -15.76 4.30 9.59
N PHE A 71 -14.50 4.01 9.27
CA PHE A 71 -14.09 2.82 8.53
C PHE A 71 -13.14 1.98 9.39
N ALA A 72 -13.39 0.68 9.49
CA ALA A 72 -12.55 -0.28 10.20
C ALA A 72 -12.09 -1.38 9.23
N PRO A 73 -10.99 -1.15 8.47
CA PRO A 73 -10.50 -2.15 7.54
C PRO A 73 -9.76 -3.28 8.28
N GLU A 74 -9.97 -4.52 7.82
CA GLU A 74 -9.22 -5.69 8.25
C GLU A 74 -8.28 -6.11 7.11
N ALA A 75 -6.99 -5.82 7.26
CA ALA A 75 -5.98 -6.18 6.28
C ALA A 75 -5.37 -7.54 6.64
N GLU A 76 -5.86 -8.59 5.98
CA GLU A 76 -5.22 -9.90 6.02
C GLU A 76 -3.94 -9.88 5.17
N PHE A 77 -2.90 -10.56 5.64
CA PHE A 77 -1.62 -10.66 4.94
C PHE A 77 -0.95 -12.02 5.17
N PHE A 78 -0.02 -12.36 4.28
CA PHE A 78 0.81 -13.56 4.36
C PHE A 78 2.27 -13.16 4.58
N ILE A 79 2.99 -13.95 5.37
CA ILE A 79 4.44 -13.87 5.52
C ILE A 79 5.03 -15.13 4.87
N PHE A 80 5.90 -14.94 3.88
CA PHE A 80 6.54 -16.03 3.15
C PHE A 80 8.05 -16.03 3.41
N ASP A 81 8.65 -17.22 3.28
CA ASP A 81 10.10 -17.43 3.37
C ASP A 81 10.77 -17.31 1.99
N ASP A 82 10.08 -17.69 0.91
CA ASP A 82 10.57 -17.60 -0.47
C ASP A 82 9.45 -17.24 -1.45
N VAL A 83 9.75 -16.41 -2.45
CA VAL A 83 8.85 -16.06 -3.55
C VAL A 83 9.65 -16.01 -4.85
N ARG A 84 9.33 -16.88 -5.80
CA ARG A 84 9.97 -16.97 -7.12
C ARG A 84 8.93 -16.79 -8.23
N PHE A 85 9.27 -16.03 -9.26
CA PHE A 85 8.42 -15.88 -10.44
C PHE A 85 9.26 -15.66 -11.70
N GLU A 86 8.72 -16.05 -12.86
CA GLU A 86 9.34 -15.76 -14.16
C GLU A 86 8.25 -15.58 -15.21
N VAL A 87 8.40 -14.58 -16.07
CA VAL A 87 7.55 -14.37 -17.25
C VAL A 87 8.45 -14.09 -18.44
N LYS A 88 8.55 -15.07 -19.34
CA LYS A 88 9.29 -15.03 -20.61
C LYS A 88 8.42 -15.62 -21.72
N GLN A 89 8.81 -15.38 -22.98
CA GLN A 89 8.06 -15.86 -24.14
C GLN A 89 7.79 -17.38 -24.13
N ASN A 90 8.68 -18.17 -23.53
CA ASN A 90 8.61 -19.64 -23.48
C ASN A 90 8.44 -20.21 -22.06
N LYS A 91 8.28 -19.38 -21.02
CA LYS A 91 8.18 -19.84 -19.63
C LYS A 91 7.41 -18.83 -18.78
N SER A 92 6.43 -19.31 -18.02
CA SER A 92 5.72 -18.51 -17.03
C SER A 92 5.51 -19.34 -15.76
N PHE A 93 5.90 -18.84 -14.59
CA PHE A 93 5.60 -19.47 -13.30
C PHE A 93 5.58 -18.47 -12.15
N TYR A 94 4.94 -18.89 -11.05
CA TYR A 94 5.02 -18.30 -9.72
C TYR A 94 5.12 -19.46 -8.71
N GLU A 95 5.90 -19.27 -7.66
CA GLU A 95 6.14 -20.23 -6.59
C GLU A 95 6.32 -19.44 -5.30
N VAL A 96 5.59 -19.83 -4.26
CA VAL A 96 5.72 -19.25 -2.92
C VAL A 96 6.03 -20.39 -1.97
N ASP A 97 6.84 -20.11 -0.95
CA ASP A 97 7.11 -21.07 0.10
C ASP A 97 7.07 -20.41 1.48
N SER A 98 6.64 -21.20 2.46
CA SER A 98 6.70 -20.86 3.86
C SER A 98 6.95 -22.14 4.64
N SER A 99 7.74 -22.04 5.70
CA SER A 99 7.94 -23.08 6.70
C SER A 99 6.63 -23.54 7.34
N GLU A 100 5.56 -22.76 7.28
CA GLU A 100 4.22 -23.14 7.76
C GLU A 100 3.35 -23.81 6.68
N ALA A 101 3.81 -23.85 5.43
CA ALA A 101 2.97 -24.27 4.31
C ALA A 101 2.66 -25.77 4.30
N ALA A 102 1.43 -26.11 3.92
CA ALA A 102 0.91 -27.48 3.87
C ALA A 102 1.75 -28.43 2.98
N TRP A 103 2.28 -27.92 1.86
CA TRP A 103 3.12 -28.69 0.94
C TRP A 103 4.49 -29.06 1.53
N ASN A 104 4.88 -28.46 2.65
CA ASN A 104 6.09 -28.79 3.41
C ASN A 104 5.83 -29.82 4.54
N SER A 105 4.64 -30.44 4.59
CA SER A 105 4.29 -31.46 5.58
C SER A 105 5.26 -32.66 5.61
N GLY A 106 5.94 -32.97 4.50
CA GLY A 106 6.96 -34.02 4.42
C GLY A 106 8.41 -33.57 4.61
N ARG A 107 8.67 -32.27 4.86
CA ARG A 107 10.02 -31.72 4.96
C ARG A 107 10.75 -32.23 6.21
N VAL A 108 12.03 -32.57 6.07
CA VAL A 108 12.92 -32.87 7.20
C VAL A 108 13.40 -31.55 7.79
N GLU A 109 13.19 -31.38 9.09
CA GLU A 109 13.49 -30.14 9.82
C GLU A 109 14.37 -30.43 11.04
N GLU A 110 15.26 -29.49 11.35
CA GLU A 110 16.06 -29.55 12.57
C GLU A 110 15.13 -29.43 13.78
N GLY A 111 15.13 -30.45 14.65
CA GLY A 111 14.17 -30.55 15.76
C GLY A 111 12.89 -31.34 15.44
N GLY A 112 12.71 -31.79 14.19
CA GLY A 112 11.58 -32.64 13.77
C GLY A 112 10.37 -31.85 13.25
N ASN A 113 9.56 -32.51 12.42
CA ASN A 113 8.35 -31.93 11.82
C ASN A 113 7.16 -32.14 12.77
N LEU A 114 6.58 -31.04 13.26
CA LEU A 114 5.61 -31.03 14.37
C LEU A 114 4.18 -31.43 13.98
N ALA A 115 3.95 -31.84 12.72
CA ALA A 115 2.62 -32.23 12.20
C ALA A 115 1.53 -31.14 12.37
N ASN A 116 1.92 -29.86 12.41
CA ASN A 116 1.04 -28.69 12.50
C ASN A 116 0.76 -28.03 11.14
N LYS A 117 1.33 -28.56 10.06
CA LYS A 117 1.08 -28.13 8.66
C LYS A 117 -0.10 -28.96 8.13
N THR A 118 -1.21 -28.30 7.81
CA THR A 118 -2.47 -28.96 7.37
C THR A 118 -2.82 -28.56 5.95
#